data_AF-A0AA97PNF1-F1
#
_entry.id   AF-A0AA97PNF1-F1
#
_cell.length_a   1.000
_cell.length_b   1.000
_cell.length_c   1.000
_cell.angle_alpha   90.00
_cell.angle_beta   90.00
_cell.angle_gamma   90.00
#
_symmetry.space_group_name_H-M   'P 1'
#
loop_
_entity.id
_entity.type
_entity.pdbx_description
1 polymer ?
#
loop_
_entity_poly.entity_id
_entity_poly.type
_entity_poly.pdbx_seq_one_letter_code
_entity_poly.pdbx_strand_id
1 'polypeptide(L)'
;MFVNGSSIAQSTKRFELLAGRIFRRRELLSTSRLPSFLKLMLSWLTTAWSPVSLLGQLAALLVSYFDDGLYSSQQIESVLKHIFGADKGVLDVSSATANGNFVGLPVATVDEEPMCRIFTNRNGAYQNNRHAKKPTKCLAVLGSNTHDEIVPTKANKKLTLWEIARAASAAPGIFSPKHFAGLGTFQDAGPLENDPLLSALTAMAAYFPDVEQPDFILSIGTGESKPRTANPCPDEVRNVWKNGAFPRLCRLFSEKIKDKKLRQLFQTSPRYHRLDVQFDGDLPRLDDFRSIPELQVRGERDQSISGKIERIARCLVASLFYFELDAVPQRSAGKQVVTGRILCTLSPGEPGFTELFDRLRKGSACFWIDGRPVERKMDEWGPSKGCRFQKQVQFTAQSSFSVSLKQDREDGCEISGSPFSAENLVNLQGLRGAFGRSDHKRPWTGSQGGGDGKRRRLL
;
A
#
# COMPACT_ATOMS: atom_id res chain seq x y z
N MET A 1 -10.03 -3.56 16.15
CA MET A 1 -10.84 -2.84 15.15
C MET A 1 -11.01 -3.77 13.96
N PHE A 2 -12.23 -4.09 13.57
CA PHE A 2 -12.52 -5.13 12.57
C PHE A 2 -12.51 -4.51 11.16
N VAL A 3 -11.72 -5.07 10.25
CA VAL A 3 -11.86 -4.78 8.82
C VAL A 3 -13.16 -5.46 8.37
N ASN A 4 -14.21 -4.69 8.10
CA ASN A 4 -15.56 -5.16 7.73
C ASN A 4 -16.36 -5.91 8.82
N GLY A 5 -16.12 -5.65 10.11
CA GLY A 5 -16.92 -6.24 11.20
C GLY A 5 -16.66 -7.72 11.49
N SER A 6 -15.72 -8.36 10.77
CA SER A 6 -15.32 -9.75 11.01
C SER A 6 -14.05 -9.83 11.84
N SER A 7 -13.99 -10.75 12.81
CA SER A 7 -12.77 -11.02 13.59
C SER A 7 -11.65 -11.59 12.71
N ILE A 8 -10.40 -11.48 13.16
CA ILE A 8 -9.25 -12.10 12.47
C ILE A 8 -9.52 -13.59 12.27
N ALA A 9 -9.93 -14.30 13.33
CA ALA A 9 -10.28 -15.71 13.27
C ALA A 9 -11.41 -16.04 12.27
N GLN A 10 -12.45 -15.20 12.20
CA GLN A 10 -13.54 -15.37 11.21
C GLN A 10 -13.04 -15.17 9.79
N SER A 11 -12.24 -14.13 9.56
CA SER A 11 -11.65 -13.83 8.26
C SER A 11 -10.73 -14.96 7.80
N THR A 12 -9.89 -15.49 8.69
CA THR A 12 -8.97 -16.57 8.32
C THR A 12 -9.70 -17.88 8.07
N LYS A 13 -10.68 -18.25 8.89
CA LYS A 13 -11.53 -19.44 8.65
C LYS A 13 -12.29 -19.33 7.32
N ARG A 14 -12.82 -18.14 7.00
CA ARG A 14 -13.48 -17.89 5.71
C ARG A 14 -12.48 -18.03 4.56
N PHE A 15 -11.27 -17.49 4.70
CA PHE A 15 -10.23 -17.60 3.69
C PHE A 15 -9.82 -19.07 3.45
N GLU A 16 -9.59 -19.87 4.50
CA GLU A 16 -9.29 -21.30 4.40
C GLU A 16 -10.35 -22.07 3.60
N LEU A 17 -11.62 -21.87 3.93
CA LEU A 17 -12.74 -22.54 3.26
C LEU A 17 -12.82 -22.18 1.77
N LEU A 18 -12.53 -20.92 1.44
CA LEU A 18 -12.53 -20.44 0.07
C LEU A 18 -11.31 -20.92 -0.70
N ALA A 19 -10.13 -20.92 -0.09
CA ALA A 19 -8.89 -21.42 -0.68
C ALA A 19 -9.02 -22.90 -1.06
N GLY A 20 -9.64 -23.73 -0.21
CA GLY A 20 -9.93 -25.14 -0.51
C GLY A 20 -10.91 -25.36 -1.66
N ARG A 21 -11.72 -24.35 -2.04
CA ARG A 21 -12.55 -24.38 -3.26
C ARG A 21 -11.78 -23.91 -4.50
N ILE A 22 -10.95 -22.88 -4.33
CA ILE A 22 -10.15 -22.27 -5.39
C ILE A 22 -9.08 -23.23 -5.91
N PHE A 23 -8.31 -23.86 -5.02
CA PHE A 23 -7.18 -24.73 -5.38
C PHE A 23 -7.59 -26.19 -5.62
N ARG A 24 -8.76 -26.41 -6.21
CA ARG A 24 -9.16 -27.74 -6.70
C ARG A 24 -8.56 -27.96 -8.08
N ARG A 25 -7.70 -28.98 -8.22
CA ARG A 25 -7.11 -29.36 -9.51
C ARG A 25 -8.22 -29.66 -10.52
N ARG A 26 -7.95 -29.32 -11.78
CA ARG A 26 -8.86 -29.63 -12.89
C ARG A 26 -8.96 -31.14 -13.07
N GLU A 27 -10.15 -31.61 -13.44
CA GLU A 27 -10.32 -32.96 -13.97
C GLU A 27 -9.73 -33.02 -15.39
N LEU A 28 -8.84 -33.99 -15.63
CA LEU A 28 -8.02 -34.14 -16.83
C LEU A 28 -8.79 -34.12 -18.17
N LEU A 29 -10.09 -34.43 -18.14
CA LEU A 29 -10.95 -34.56 -19.32
C LEU A 29 -11.89 -33.36 -19.55
N SER A 30 -11.90 -32.36 -18.66
CA SER A 30 -12.86 -31.24 -18.71
C SER A 30 -12.41 -30.04 -19.57
N THR A 31 -11.28 -30.14 -20.27
CA THR A 31 -10.61 -28.98 -20.87
C THR A 31 -11.14 -28.68 -22.27
N SER A 32 -11.41 -27.41 -22.58
CA SER A 32 -11.91 -27.00 -23.91
C SER A 32 -10.79 -26.71 -24.91
N ARG A 33 -9.61 -26.26 -24.45
CA ARG A 33 -8.50 -25.79 -25.29
C ARG A 33 -7.51 -26.87 -25.73
N LEU A 34 -7.62 -28.08 -25.17
CA LEU A 34 -6.74 -29.18 -25.55
C LEU A 34 -7.12 -29.68 -26.97
N PRO A 35 -6.15 -29.92 -27.87
CA PRO A 35 -6.43 -30.51 -29.17
C PRO A 35 -7.11 -31.88 -29.06
N SER A 36 -8.06 -32.18 -29.94
CA SER A 36 -8.88 -33.41 -29.88
C SER A 36 -8.04 -34.69 -29.87
N PHE A 37 -6.92 -34.73 -30.62
CA PHE A 37 -6.02 -35.88 -30.63
C PHE A 37 -5.31 -36.09 -29.29
N LEU A 38 -4.95 -35.01 -28.58
CA LEU A 38 -4.37 -35.09 -27.24
C LEU A 38 -5.41 -35.53 -26.22
N LYS A 39 -6.67 -35.09 -26.33
CA LYS A 39 -7.77 -35.58 -25.47
C LYS A 39 -7.96 -37.09 -25.62
N LEU A 40 -7.94 -37.56 -26.87
CA LEU A 40 -8.07 -38.98 -27.17
C LEU A 40 -6.89 -39.79 -26.61
N MET A 41 -5.67 -39.30 -26.81
CA MET A 41 -4.44 -39.89 -26.26
C MET A 41 -4.45 -39.92 -24.73
N LEU A 42 -4.84 -38.83 -24.07
CA LEU A 42 -4.92 -38.73 -22.62
C LEU A 42 -6.01 -39.63 -22.05
N SER A 43 -7.18 -39.67 -22.68
CA SER A 43 -8.25 -40.61 -22.33
C SER A 43 -7.76 -42.05 -22.42
N TRP A 44 -7.11 -42.42 -23.53
CA TRP A 44 -6.53 -43.76 -23.73
C TRP A 44 -5.48 -44.08 -22.66
N LEU A 45 -4.55 -43.16 -22.38
CA LEU A 45 -3.51 -43.32 -21.36
C LEU A 45 -4.09 -43.49 -19.95
N THR A 46 -5.18 -42.78 -19.61
CA THR A 46 -5.84 -42.92 -18.30
C THR A 46 -6.66 -44.20 -18.16
N THR A 47 -7.13 -44.78 -19.27
CA THR A 47 -7.91 -46.04 -19.28
C THR A 47 -7.05 -47.29 -19.45
N ALA A 48 -5.90 -47.19 -20.14
CA ALA A 48 -5.09 -48.34 -20.51
C ALA A 48 -4.18 -48.83 -19.37
N TRP A 49 -3.74 -47.95 -18.46
CA TRP A 49 -2.77 -48.29 -17.42
C TRP A 49 -3.21 -47.74 -16.04
N SER A 50 -3.10 -48.57 -14.99
CA SER A 50 -3.22 -48.13 -13.59
C SER A 50 -2.17 -47.04 -13.29
N PRO A 51 -2.35 -46.19 -12.25
CA PRO A 51 -1.79 -44.86 -12.24
C PRO A 51 -0.29 -44.90 -11.96
N VAL A 52 0.53 -44.95 -13.01
CA VAL A 52 1.93 -44.53 -12.89
C VAL A 52 1.89 -43.02 -12.65
N SER A 53 2.23 -42.61 -11.43
CA SER A 53 2.17 -41.22 -10.96
C SER A 53 2.82 -40.21 -11.92
N LEU A 54 3.83 -40.65 -12.68
CA LEU A 54 4.54 -39.87 -13.69
C LEU A 54 3.70 -39.53 -14.93
N LEU A 55 2.88 -40.46 -15.44
CA LEU A 55 2.03 -40.20 -16.61
C LEU A 55 0.90 -39.24 -16.29
N GLY A 56 0.28 -39.39 -15.12
CA GLY A 56 -0.71 -38.44 -14.60
C GLY A 56 -0.13 -37.05 -14.35
N GLN A 57 1.14 -36.96 -13.94
CA GLN A 57 1.87 -35.69 -13.80
C GLN A 57 2.18 -35.04 -15.15
N LEU A 58 2.66 -35.80 -16.13
CA LEU A 58 2.90 -35.32 -17.50
C LEU A 58 1.60 -34.84 -18.17
N ALA A 59 0.53 -35.61 -18.01
CA ALA A 59 -0.80 -35.28 -18.45
C ALA A 59 -1.32 -33.97 -17.83
N ALA A 60 -1.13 -33.80 -16.52
CA ALA A 60 -1.48 -32.56 -15.81
C ALA A 60 -0.62 -31.37 -16.26
N LEU A 61 0.67 -31.58 -16.56
CA LEU A 61 1.56 -30.54 -17.10
C LEU A 61 1.13 -30.10 -18.50
N LEU A 62 0.80 -31.04 -19.38
CA LEU A 62 0.28 -30.76 -20.72
C LEU A 62 -1.05 -29.99 -20.65
N VAL A 63 -1.98 -30.45 -19.80
CA VAL A 63 -3.24 -29.74 -19.57
C VAL A 63 -2.98 -28.33 -19.05
N SER A 64 -2.11 -28.17 -18.04
CA SER A 64 -1.76 -26.88 -17.48
C SER A 64 -1.10 -25.94 -18.50
N TYR A 65 -0.34 -26.48 -19.46
CA TYR A 65 0.28 -25.71 -20.54
C TYR A 65 -0.78 -25.18 -21.52
N PHE A 66 -1.69 -26.03 -21.99
CA PHE A 66 -2.71 -25.62 -22.96
C PHE A 66 -3.82 -24.74 -22.37
N ASP A 67 -4.13 -24.92 -21.09
CA ASP A 67 -5.13 -24.14 -20.37
C ASP A 67 -4.55 -22.92 -19.64
N ASP A 68 -3.24 -22.71 -19.77
CA ASP A 68 -2.50 -21.58 -19.19
C ASP A 68 -2.69 -21.45 -17.67
N GLY A 69 -2.58 -22.56 -16.95
CA GLY A 69 -2.66 -22.58 -15.48
C GLY A 69 -3.11 -23.91 -14.87
N LEU A 70 -2.58 -24.21 -13.69
CA LEU A 70 -2.84 -25.46 -12.95
C LEU A 70 -4.29 -25.57 -12.45
N TYR A 71 -4.94 -24.45 -12.16
CA TYR A 71 -6.27 -24.40 -11.56
C TYR A 71 -7.30 -23.76 -12.49
N SER A 72 -8.58 -24.12 -12.30
CA SER A 72 -9.67 -23.51 -13.07
C SER A 72 -9.97 -22.10 -12.59
N SER A 73 -9.98 -21.15 -13.52
CA SER A 73 -10.32 -19.75 -13.26
C SER A 73 -11.77 -19.58 -12.80
N GLN A 74 -12.68 -20.51 -13.14
CA GLN A 74 -14.11 -20.40 -12.80
C GLN A 74 -14.36 -20.42 -11.29
N GLN A 75 -13.59 -21.21 -10.54
CA GLN A 75 -13.77 -21.33 -9.09
C GLN A 75 -13.37 -20.04 -8.38
N ILE A 76 -12.20 -19.50 -8.70
CA ILE A 76 -11.75 -18.21 -8.17
C ILE A 76 -12.67 -17.07 -8.59
N GLU A 77 -13.15 -17.04 -9.83
CA GLU A 77 -14.13 -16.03 -10.27
C GLU A 77 -15.46 -16.12 -9.49
N SER A 78 -15.98 -17.32 -9.28
CA SER A 78 -17.21 -17.54 -8.49
C SER A 78 -17.06 -17.05 -7.06
N VAL A 79 -15.93 -17.38 -6.42
CA VAL A 79 -15.60 -16.91 -5.06
C VAL A 79 -15.46 -15.39 -5.01
N LEU A 80 -14.73 -14.79 -5.94
CA LEU A 80 -14.52 -13.33 -5.97
C LEU A 80 -15.84 -12.58 -6.20
N LYS A 81 -16.71 -13.07 -7.10
CA LYS A 81 -18.06 -12.52 -7.30
C LYS A 81 -18.90 -12.62 -6.04
N HIS A 82 -18.81 -13.72 -5.30
CA HIS A 82 -19.53 -13.90 -4.04
C HIS A 82 -19.06 -12.94 -2.94
N ILE A 83 -17.75 -12.63 -2.88
CA ILE A 83 -17.18 -11.72 -1.88
C ILE A 83 -17.44 -10.24 -2.22
N PHE A 84 -17.16 -9.86 -3.47
CA PHE A 84 -17.16 -8.44 -3.87
C PHE A 84 -18.47 -7.98 -4.51
N GLY A 85 -19.34 -8.92 -4.90
CA GLY A 85 -20.50 -8.67 -5.74
C GLY A 85 -20.13 -8.72 -7.23
N ALA A 86 -21.04 -9.23 -8.05
CA ALA A 86 -20.81 -9.39 -9.49
C ALA A 86 -20.74 -8.05 -10.25
N ASP A 87 -21.46 -7.04 -9.77
CA ASP A 87 -21.66 -5.75 -10.48
C ASP A 87 -20.96 -4.56 -9.79
N LYS A 88 -20.25 -4.82 -8.68
CA LYS A 88 -19.55 -3.78 -7.93
C LYS A 88 -18.31 -3.33 -8.69
N GLY A 89 -18.27 -2.05 -9.03
CA GLY A 89 -17.14 -1.40 -9.70
C GLY A 89 -16.05 -0.97 -8.73
N VAL A 90 -14.84 -0.78 -9.25
CA VAL A 90 -13.70 -0.26 -8.47
C VAL A 90 -13.88 1.20 -8.04
N LEU A 91 -14.66 1.97 -8.82
CA LEU A 91 -15.00 3.37 -8.55
C LEU A 91 -16.26 3.54 -7.72
N ASP A 92 -16.99 2.46 -7.42
CA ASP A 92 -18.20 2.55 -6.60
C ASP A 92 -17.85 2.99 -5.17
N VAL A 93 -18.80 3.63 -4.49
CA VAL A 93 -18.62 4.08 -3.11
C VAL A 93 -18.25 2.88 -2.22
N SER A 94 -17.14 3.03 -1.50
CA SER A 94 -16.60 2.05 -0.58
C SER A 94 -16.18 2.73 0.72
N SER A 95 -15.94 1.96 1.77
CA SER A 95 -15.36 2.50 3.02
C SER A 95 -14.01 3.17 2.78
N ALA A 96 -13.24 2.74 1.78
CA ALA A 96 -12.00 3.41 1.40
C ALA A 96 -12.30 4.79 0.81
N THR A 97 -13.16 4.87 -0.21
CA THR A 97 -13.54 6.12 -0.87
C THR A 97 -14.20 7.11 0.09
N ALA A 98 -15.08 6.63 0.98
CA ALA A 98 -15.75 7.47 2.00
C ALA A 98 -14.77 8.10 3.00
N ASN A 99 -13.66 7.42 3.29
CA ASN A 99 -12.58 7.92 4.15
C ASN A 99 -11.47 8.64 3.37
N GLY A 100 -11.63 8.84 2.06
CA GLY A 100 -10.59 9.45 1.21
C GLY A 100 -9.36 8.56 0.96
N ASN A 101 -9.45 7.26 1.26
CA ASN A 101 -8.34 6.31 1.08
C ASN A 101 -8.19 5.92 -0.40
N PHE A 102 -6.95 6.02 -0.87
CA PHE A 102 -6.52 5.52 -2.16
C PHE A 102 -6.19 4.02 -2.08
N VAL A 103 -6.72 3.24 -3.01
CA VAL A 103 -6.45 1.81 -3.14
C VAL A 103 -5.93 1.55 -4.55
N GLY A 104 -4.84 0.80 -4.64
CA GLY A 104 -4.22 0.38 -5.89
C GLY A 104 -3.94 -1.12 -5.89
N LEU A 105 -4.26 -1.81 -6.98
CA LEU A 105 -3.94 -3.22 -7.21
C LEU A 105 -2.97 -3.33 -8.39
N PRO A 106 -1.73 -3.77 -8.16
CA PRO A 106 -0.76 -3.97 -9.23
C PRO A 106 -1.14 -5.18 -10.08
N VAL A 107 -0.94 -5.07 -11.39
CA VAL A 107 -1.14 -6.11 -12.40
C VAL A 107 -0.04 -6.00 -13.46
N ALA A 108 0.27 -7.09 -14.16
CA ALA A 108 1.16 -7.10 -15.31
C ALA A 108 0.38 -7.29 -16.61
N THR A 109 0.79 -6.62 -17.70
CA THR A 109 0.31 -6.97 -19.04
C THR A 109 0.96 -8.27 -19.53
N VAL A 110 0.33 -8.92 -20.52
CA VAL A 110 0.82 -10.17 -21.14
C VAL A 110 1.39 -9.92 -22.53
N ASP A 111 1.85 -8.69 -22.79
CA ASP A 111 2.45 -8.32 -24.08
C ASP A 111 3.88 -8.87 -24.20
N GLU A 112 4.50 -8.75 -25.38
CA GLU A 112 5.90 -9.18 -25.62
C GLU A 112 6.89 -8.55 -24.63
N GLU A 113 6.61 -7.31 -24.21
CA GLU A 113 7.29 -6.62 -23.12
C GLU A 113 6.30 -6.37 -21.97
N PRO A 114 6.21 -7.28 -20.97
CA PRO A 114 5.29 -7.14 -19.85
C PRO A 114 5.56 -5.88 -19.04
N MET A 115 4.50 -5.10 -18.76
CA MET A 115 4.57 -3.88 -17.96
C MET A 115 3.72 -3.98 -16.70
N CYS A 116 4.25 -3.46 -15.59
CA CYS A 116 3.48 -3.26 -14.36
C CYS A 116 2.51 -2.08 -14.51
N ARG A 117 1.26 -2.29 -14.12
CA ARG A 117 0.15 -1.32 -14.17
C ARG A 117 -0.62 -1.39 -12.85
N ILE A 118 -1.31 -0.31 -12.49
CA ILE A 118 -2.08 -0.27 -11.24
C ILE A 118 -3.54 0.05 -11.54
N PHE A 119 -4.45 -0.87 -11.22
CA PHE A 119 -5.87 -0.54 -11.14
C PHE A 119 -6.14 0.18 -9.83
N THR A 120 -6.88 1.28 -9.86
CA THR A 120 -7.11 2.09 -8.66
C THR A 120 -8.59 2.41 -8.45
N ASN A 121 -8.97 2.96 -7.29
CA ASN A 121 -10.29 3.51 -6.98
C ASN A 121 -10.37 5.05 -7.16
N ARG A 122 -9.32 5.69 -7.70
CA ARG A 122 -9.27 7.14 -7.95
C ARG A 122 -9.02 7.40 -9.43
N ASN A 123 -9.87 8.20 -10.06
CA ASN A 123 -9.64 8.62 -11.44
C ASN A 123 -8.33 9.40 -11.55
N GLY A 124 -7.52 9.10 -12.56
CA GLY A 124 -6.24 9.75 -12.79
C GLY A 124 -6.42 11.27 -12.89
N ALA A 125 -5.74 12.01 -12.02
CA ALA A 125 -5.59 13.46 -12.15
C ALA A 125 -4.45 13.78 -13.15
N TYR A 126 -4.33 13.02 -14.24
CA TYR A 126 -3.35 13.29 -15.30
C TYR A 126 -3.89 14.35 -16.27
N GLN A 127 -4.32 15.48 -15.74
CA GLN A 127 -4.63 16.69 -16.50
C GLN A 127 -3.88 17.82 -15.82
N ASN A 128 -2.66 18.14 -16.28
CA ASN A 128 -2.19 19.54 -16.44
C ASN A 128 -0.68 19.75 -16.70
N ASN A 129 0.20 18.75 -16.67
CA ASN A 129 1.62 19.01 -16.94
C ASN A 129 2.02 18.81 -18.41
N ARG A 130 1.81 19.85 -19.22
CA ARG A 130 2.32 19.98 -20.61
C ARG A 130 3.86 19.92 -20.74
N HIS A 131 4.60 19.76 -19.64
CA HIS A 131 6.07 19.76 -19.59
C HIS A 131 6.73 18.50 -19.01
N ALA A 132 5.97 17.45 -18.66
CA ALA A 132 6.57 16.19 -18.21
C ALA A 132 7.20 15.44 -19.40
N LYS A 133 8.52 15.55 -19.55
CA LYS A 133 9.30 14.73 -20.48
C LYS A 133 9.30 13.28 -20.01
N LYS A 134 8.61 12.43 -20.79
CA LYS A 134 8.52 10.95 -20.74
C LYS A 134 7.67 10.34 -19.61
N PRO A 135 6.79 9.38 -19.95
CA PRO A 135 5.98 8.67 -18.96
C PRO A 135 6.84 7.74 -18.09
N THR A 136 6.61 7.77 -16.78
CA THR A 136 7.17 6.83 -15.82
C THR A 136 6.48 5.46 -16.01
N LYS A 137 7.27 4.38 -16.01
CA LYS A 137 6.86 3.01 -16.40
C LYS A 137 5.78 2.34 -15.53
N CYS A 138 5.35 2.96 -14.43
CA CYS A 138 4.32 2.45 -13.53
C CYS A 138 3.10 3.36 -13.62
N LEU A 139 2.20 3.06 -14.56
CA LEU A 139 1.04 3.91 -14.83
C LEU A 139 -0.25 3.30 -14.27
N ALA A 140 -1.05 4.16 -13.64
CA ALA A 140 -2.43 3.87 -13.25
C ALA A 140 -3.30 3.57 -14.49
N VAL A 141 -4.22 2.64 -14.36
CA VAL A 141 -5.24 2.33 -15.37
C VAL A 141 -6.58 2.76 -14.78
N LEU A 142 -6.97 4.03 -14.97
CA LEU A 142 -8.35 4.50 -14.74
C LEU A 142 -8.74 5.76 -15.55
N GLY A 143 -9.36 5.55 -16.71
CA GLY A 143 -10.59 6.26 -17.10
C GLY A 143 -10.63 7.80 -17.17
N SER A 144 -9.97 8.45 -18.16
CA SER A 144 -10.55 9.37 -19.18
C SER A 144 -9.47 10.29 -19.77
N ASN A 145 -9.06 9.95 -21.01
CA ASN A 145 -8.37 10.74 -22.03
C ASN A 145 -7.13 11.55 -21.57
N THR A 146 -5.94 10.94 -21.58
CA THR A 146 -4.93 11.10 -22.65
C THR A 146 -3.57 10.49 -22.25
N HIS A 147 -2.93 9.90 -23.28
CA HIS A 147 -1.54 9.46 -23.44
C HIS A 147 -0.90 8.67 -22.28
N ASP A 148 -0.76 7.36 -22.52
CA ASP A 148 -0.28 6.26 -21.67
C ASP A 148 -1.32 5.60 -20.76
N GLU A 149 -2.37 6.31 -20.36
CA GLU A 149 -3.47 5.75 -19.56
C GLU A 149 -4.39 4.90 -20.44
N ILE A 150 -4.53 3.60 -20.12
CA ILE A 150 -5.50 2.73 -20.79
C ILE A 150 -6.89 3.07 -20.24
N VAL A 151 -7.54 4.01 -20.91
CA VAL A 151 -8.84 4.54 -20.55
C VAL A 151 -9.92 3.69 -21.22
N PRO A 152 -10.90 3.15 -20.48
CA PRO A 152 -12.05 2.52 -21.10
C PRO A 152 -12.89 3.58 -21.84
N THR A 153 -13.06 3.44 -23.15
CA THR A 153 -14.04 4.23 -23.93
C THR A 153 -15.47 3.96 -23.42
N LYS A 154 -16.43 4.87 -23.68
CA LYS A 154 -17.87 4.73 -23.34
C LYS A 154 -18.53 3.40 -23.80
N ALA A 155 -17.87 2.63 -24.66
CA ALA A 155 -18.28 1.30 -25.10
C ALA A 155 -17.84 0.14 -24.16
N ASN A 156 -16.98 0.40 -23.17
CA ASN A 156 -16.43 -0.64 -22.30
C ASN A 156 -17.30 -0.82 -21.05
N LYS A 157 -17.63 -2.08 -20.79
CA LYS A 157 -18.33 -2.55 -19.60
C LYS A 157 -17.66 -1.99 -18.33
N LYS A 158 -18.47 -1.57 -17.35
CA LYS A 158 -18.03 -1.17 -16.00
C LYS A 158 -17.00 -2.17 -15.47
N LEU A 159 -15.78 -1.70 -15.14
CA LEU A 159 -14.74 -2.55 -14.57
C LEU A 159 -15.14 -2.99 -13.17
N THR A 160 -15.38 -4.29 -13.03
CA THR A 160 -15.83 -4.86 -11.76
C THR A 160 -14.64 -5.21 -10.87
N LEU A 161 -14.83 -5.07 -9.55
CA LEU A 161 -13.78 -5.32 -8.57
C LEU A 161 -13.32 -6.78 -8.57
N TRP A 162 -14.23 -7.74 -8.81
CA TRP A 162 -13.88 -9.15 -8.89
C TRP A 162 -13.02 -9.48 -10.12
N GLU A 163 -13.20 -8.78 -11.24
CA GLU A 163 -12.36 -8.96 -12.44
C GLU A 163 -10.95 -8.47 -12.19
N ILE A 164 -10.81 -7.29 -11.56
CA ILE A 164 -9.52 -6.70 -11.20
C ILE A 164 -8.79 -7.60 -10.19
N ALA A 165 -9.48 -8.05 -9.14
CA ALA A 165 -8.92 -8.99 -8.17
C ALA A 165 -8.49 -10.30 -8.85
N ARG A 166 -9.27 -10.79 -9.82
CA ARG A 166 -8.92 -11.98 -10.59
C ARG A 166 -7.65 -11.78 -11.42
N ALA A 167 -7.48 -10.61 -12.03
CA ALA A 167 -6.27 -10.29 -12.78
C ALA A 167 -5.04 -10.24 -11.86
N ALA A 168 -5.14 -9.52 -10.74
CA ALA A 168 -4.04 -9.38 -9.78
C ALA A 168 -3.63 -10.72 -9.13
N SER A 169 -4.56 -11.67 -8.95
CA SER A 169 -4.26 -13.00 -8.42
C SER A 169 -3.89 -14.04 -9.49
N ALA A 170 -3.72 -13.64 -10.75
CA ALA A 170 -3.44 -14.55 -11.86
C ALA A 170 -1.95 -14.92 -11.94
N ALA A 171 -1.42 -15.60 -10.92
CA ALA A 171 -0.01 -16.00 -10.92
C ALA A 171 0.31 -16.91 -12.11
N PRO A 172 1.34 -16.61 -12.94
CA PRO A 172 1.71 -17.43 -14.08
C PRO A 172 1.96 -18.89 -13.70
N GLY A 173 1.34 -19.82 -14.44
CA GLY A 173 1.39 -21.25 -14.15
C GLY A 173 0.38 -21.73 -13.10
N ILE A 174 -0.22 -20.85 -12.28
CA ILE A 174 -1.27 -21.21 -11.32
C ILE A 174 -2.65 -20.93 -11.94
N PHE A 175 -2.84 -19.73 -12.49
CA PHE A 175 -4.10 -19.25 -13.04
C PHE A 175 -3.89 -18.56 -14.37
N SER A 176 -4.84 -18.72 -15.29
CA SER A 176 -4.78 -18.04 -16.59
C SER A 176 -4.87 -16.52 -16.45
N PRO A 177 -4.29 -15.73 -17.35
CA PRO A 177 -4.52 -14.29 -17.39
C PRO A 177 -6.00 -13.94 -17.59
N LYS A 178 -6.38 -12.72 -17.20
CA LYS A 178 -7.74 -12.18 -17.33
C LYS A 178 -7.78 -11.16 -18.45
N HIS A 179 -8.63 -11.42 -19.45
CA HIS A 179 -8.89 -10.47 -20.53
C HIS A 179 -10.00 -9.49 -20.15
N PHE A 180 -9.80 -8.22 -20.48
CA PHE A 180 -10.76 -7.13 -20.35
C PHE A 180 -11.01 -6.54 -21.73
N ALA A 181 -12.28 -6.53 -22.15
CA ALA A 181 -12.68 -5.98 -23.42
C ALA A 181 -12.22 -4.51 -23.52
N GLY A 182 -11.43 -4.21 -24.56
CA GLY A 182 -10.91 -2.87 -24.83
C GLY A 182 -9.75 -2.41 -23.94
N LEU A 183 -9.27 -3.22 -23.00
CA LEU A 183 -8.07 -2.90 -22.20
C LEU A 183 -6.92 -3.90 -22.38
N GLY A 184 -7.21 -5.10 -22.88
CA GLY A 184 -6.21 -6.15 -23.08
C GLY A 184 -6.22 -7.19 -21.97
N THR A 185 -5.13 -7.93 -21.85
CA THR A 185 -5.01 -9.09 -20.97
C THR A 185 -4.01 -8.81 -19.85
N PHE A 186 -4.42 -9.09 -18.63
CA PHE A 186 -3.64 -8.80 -17.42
C PHE A 186 -3.46 -10.03 -16.54
N GLN A 187 -2.37 -10.05 -15.79
CA GLN A 187 -2.03 -11.10 -14.85
C GLN A 187 -1.39 -10.56 -13.56
N ASP A 188 -0.97 -11.45 -12.66
CA ASP A 188 -0.27 -11.08 -11.43
C ASP A 188 1.05 -10.35 -11.74
N ALA A 189 1.28 -9.24 -11.03
CA ALA A 189 2.49 -8.43 -11.15
C ALA A 189 3.70 -9.03 -10.42
N GLY A 190 3.50 -10.02 -9.54
CA GLY A 190 4.55 -10.61 -8.72
C GLY A 190 5.87 -10.93 -9.45
N PRO A 191 5.86 -11.51 -10.66
CA PRO A 191 7.09 -11.77 -11.43
C PRO A 191 7.90 -10.53 -11.84
N LEU A 192 7.25 -9.35 -11.92
CA LEU A 192 7.88 -8.07 -12.26
C LEU A 192 8.16 -7.23 -11.02
N GLU A 193 7.20 -7.17 -10.10
CA GLU A 193 7.24 -6.39 -8.87
C GLU A 193 6.44 -7.15 -7.80
N ASN A 194 7.16 -7.85 -6.92
CA ASN A 194 6.54 -8.66 -5.87
C ASN A 194 6.25 -7.82 -4.62
N ASP A 195 7.00 -6.73 -4.43
CA ASP A 195 6.74 -5.72 -3.42
C ASP A 195 6.23 -4.43 -4.10
N PRO A 196 4.94 -4.09 -3.98
CA PRO A 196 4.34 -2.98 -4.72
C PRO A 196 4.77 -1.59 -4.21
N LEU A 197 5.83 -1.51 -3.41
CA LEU A 197 6.33 -0.28 -2.82
C LEU A 197 6.65 0.77 -3.89
N LEU A 198 7.34 0.39 -4.97
CA LEU A 198 7.71 1.34 -6.02
C LEU A 198 6.50 1.85 -6.77
N SER A 199 5.60 0.94 -7.11
CA SER A 199 4.29 1.23 -7.70
C SER A 199 3.47 2.18 -6.82
N ALA A 200 3.42 1.93 -5.51
CA ALA A 200 2.69 2.79 -4.56
C ALA A 200 3.31 4.20 -4.45
N LEU A 201 4.64 4.30 -4.38
CA LEU A 201 5.33 5.59 -4.33
C LEU A 201 5.18 6.38 -5.63
N THR A 202 5.24 5.70 -6.77
CA THR A 202 5.03 6.32 -8.08
C THR A 202 3.60 6.85 -8.21
N ALA A 203 2.61 6.06 -7.78
CA ALA A 203 1.21 6.50 -7.74
C ALA A 203 1.05 7.71 -6.80
N MET A 204 1.62 7.64 -5.59
CA MET A 204 1.56 8.74 -4.62
C MET A 204 2.15 10.04 -5.17
N ALA A 205 3.33 10.00 -5.79
CA ALA A 205 3.94 11.16 -6.44
C ALA A 205 3.08 11.75 -7.58
N ALA A 206 2.35 10.90 -8.31
CA ALA A 206 1.44 11.35 -9.35
C ALA A 206 0.17 12.01 -8.80
N TYR A 207 -0.38 11.51 -7.68
CA TYR A 207 -1.61 12.05 -7.07
C TYR A 207 -1.36 13.25 -6.14
N PHE A 208 -0.16 13.36 -5.59
CA PHE A 208 0.22 14.37 -4.60
C PHE A 208 1.55 15.01 -5.00
N PRO A 209 1.57 15.81 -6.08
CA PRO A 209 2.82 16.36 -6.63
C PRO A 209 3.56 17.30 -5.67
N ASP A 210 2.84 17.91 -4.73
CA ASP A 210 3.42 18.81 -3.72
C ASP A 210 4.01 18.07 -2.51
N VAL A 211 3.86 16.74 -2.45
CA VAL A 211 4.37 15.92 -1.37
C VAL A 211 5.62 15.17 -1.85
N GLU A 212 6.79 15.63 -1.41
CA GLU A 212 8.08 15.05 -1.83
C GLU A 212 8.26 13.61 -1.37
N GLN A 213 7.84 13.29 -0.13
CA GLN A 213 7.98 11.97 0.47
C GLN A 213 6.82 11.68 1.42
N PRO A 214 6.37 10.42 1.54
CA PRO A 214 5.38 10.03 2.53
C PRO A 214 5.94 10.18 3.95
N ASP A 215 5.06 10.45 4.92
CA ASP A 215 5.42 10.53 6.33
C ASP A 215 5.68 9.17 6.96
N PHE A 216 5.03 8.14 6.43
CA PHE A 216 5.08 6.81 6.99
C PHE A 216 4.81 5.78 5.89
N ILE A 217 5.67 4.77 5.79
CA ILE A 217 5.52 3.64 4.86
C ILE A 217 5.54 2.36 5.68
N LEU A 218 4.48 1.56 5.54
CA LEU A 218 4.43 0.20 6.07
C LEU A 218 4.26 -0.80 4.93
N SER A 219 5.30 -1.61 4.72
CA SER A 219 5.25 -2.76 3.83
C SER A 219 5.06 -4.02 4.68
N ILE A 220 4.07 -4.84 4.33
CA ILE A 220 3.75 -6.10 5.05
C ILE A 220 4.00 -7.28 4.12
N GLY A 221 4.74 -8.25 4.61
CA GLY A 221 5.19 -9.41 3.86
C GLY A 221 4.41 -10.66 4.13
N THR A 222 4.48 -11.58 3.18
CA THR A 222 3.90 -12.92 3.27
C THR A 222 4.92 -13.96 3.72
N GLY A 223 6.14 -13.55 4.11
CA GLY A 223 7.19 -14.43 4.55
C GLY A 223 8.43 -14.42 3.65
N GLU A 224 9.58 -14.62 4.28
CA GLU A 224 10.86 -14.85 3.60
C GLU A 224 11.61 -16.04 4.21
N SER A 225 12.24 -16.86 3.37
CA SER A 225 13.19 -17.85 3.86
C SER A 225 14.42 -17.16 4.45
N LYS A 226 14.88 -17.62 5.62
CA LYS A 226 16.16 -17.17 6.16
C LYS A 226 17.28 -17.44 5.14
N PRO A 227 18.27 -16.54 5.02
CA PRO A 227 19.45 -16.81 4.23
C PRO A 227 20.08 -18.10 4.78
N ARG A 228 20.18 -19.15 3.95
CA ARG A 228 20.96 -20.32 4.33
C ARG A 228 22.40 -19.83 4.50
N THR A 229 22.92 -19.87 5.72
CA THR A 229 24.37 -19.80 5.96
C THR A 229 24.95 -21.08 5.38
N ALA A 230 25.16 -21.10 4.07
CA ALA A 230 25.80 -22.21 3.40
C ALA A 230 27.27 -22.19 3.82
N ASN A 231 27.64 -23.03 4.79
CA ASN A 231 28.93 -23.68 4.70
C ASN A 231 28.78 -24.64 3.51
N PRO A 232 29.45 -24.40 2.38
CA PRO A 232 29.40 -25.35 1.28
C PRO A 232 30.01 -26.66 1.80
N CYS A 233 29.16 -27.66 2.05
CA CYS A 233 29.63 -29.00 2.35
C CYS A 233 30.17 -29.55 1.03
N PRO A 234 31.49 -29.84 0.90
CA PRO A 234 32.08 -30.26 -0.36
C PRO A 234 31.54 -31.60 -0.88
N ASP A 235 30.88 -32.38 -0.02
CA ASP A 235 30.54 -33.79 -0.25
C ASP A 235 29.06 -34.08 -0.56
N GLU A 236 28.22 -33.07 -0.83
CA GLU A 236 26.88 -33.37 -1.36
C GLU A 236 26.97 -33.85 -2.82
N VAL A 237 26.96 -35.17 -2.99
CA VAL A 237 26.78 -35.88 -4.26
C VAL A 237 25.75 -35.13 -5.11
N ARG A 238 26.17 -34.68 -6.30
CA ARG A 238 25.34 -33.95 -7.28
C ARG A 238 24.04 -34.71 -7.56
N ASN A 239 22.99 -34.41 -6.80
CA ASN A 239 21.65 -34.84 -7.14
C ASN A 239 21.22 -34.09 -8.40
N VAL A 240 21.37 -34.72 -9.57
CA VAL A 240 21.09 -34.15 -10.90
C VAL A 240 19.67 -33.58 -10.99
N TRP A 241 18.72 -34.16 -10.26
CA TRP A 241 17.35 -33.68 -10.16
C TRP A 241 17.19 -32.38 -9.36
N LYS A 242 17.90 -32.21 -8.24
CA LYS A 242 17.85 -30.98 -7.44
C LYS A 242 18.71 -29.86 -8.04
N ASN A 243 19.81 -30.23 -8.68
CA ASN A 243 20.78 -29.32 -9.30
C ASN A 243 20.73 -29.31 -10.83
N GLY A 244 19.59 -29.68 -11.42
CA GLY A 244 19.36 -29.53 -12.87
C GLY A 244 19.28 -28.07 -13.31
N ALA A 245 19.31 -27.80 -14.61
CA ALA A 245 19.26 -26.44 -15.15
C ALA A 245 17.93 -25.74 -14.84
N PHE A 246 16.80 -26.46 -14.95
CA PHE A 246 15.47 -25.91 -14.71
C PHE A 246 15.23 -25.49 -13.24
N PRO A 247 15.48 -26.34 -12.22
CA PRO A 247 15.39 -25.90 -10.81
C PRO A 247 16.36 -24.77 -10.46
N ARG A 248 17.55 -24.72 -11.08
CA ARG A 248 18.49 -23.61 -10.90
C ARG A 248 17.95 -22.31 -11.49
N LEU A 249 17.34 -22.37 -12.67
CA LEU A 249 16.71 -21.23 -13.31
C LEU A 249 15.53 -20.72 -12.50
N CYS A 250 14.64 -21.59 -12.01
CA CYS A 250 13.55 -21.22 -11.10
C CYS A 250 14.07 -20.55 -9.81
N ARG A 251 15.16 -21.06 -9.24
CA ARG A 251 15.82 -20.44 -8.06
C ARG A 251 16.34 -19.04 -8.38
N LEU A 252 16.99 -18.84 -9.52
CA LEU A 252 17.47 -17.53 -9.97
C LEU A 252 16.33 -16.55 -10.22
N PHE A 253 15.26 -16.99 -10.88
CA PHE A 253 14.05 -16.18 -11.08
C PHE A 253 13.41 -15.79 -9.74
N SER A 254 13.23 -16.74 -8.82
CA SER A 254 12.70 -16.47 -7.48
C SER A 254 13.57 -15.48 -6.71
N GLU A 255 14.90 -15.59 -6.78
CA GLU A 255 15.82 -14.62 -6.15
C GLU A 255 15.72 -13.22 -6.77
N LYS A 256 15.57 -13.13 -8.10
CA LYS A 256 15.40 -11.84 -8.81
C LYS A 256 14.10 -11.14 -8.41
N ILE A 257 13.03 -11.90 -8.19
CA ILE A 257 11.69 -11.42 -7.83
C ILE A 257 11.62 -10.85 -6.39
N LYS A 258 12.60 -11.13 -5.52
CA LYS A 258 12.56 -10.70 -4.10
C LYS A 258 12.79 -9.20 -3.86
N ASP A 259 12.98 -8.38 -4.90
CA ASP A 259 13.16 -6.91 -4.84
C ASP A 259 14.18 -6.42 -3.79
N LYS A 260 15.20 -7.25 -3.49
CA LYS A 260 16.17 -7.02 -2.39
C LYS A 260 16.88 -5.68 -2.48
N LYS A 261 17.28 -5.26 -3.68
CA LYS A 261 17.97 -3.98 -3.90
C LYS A 261 17.10 -2.79 -3.55
N LEU A 262 15.83 -2.83 -3.97
CA LEU A 262 14.88 -1.77 -3.67
C LEU A 262 14.64 -1.68 -2.16
N ARG A 263 14.45 -2.83 -1.51
CA ARG A 263 14.34 -2.89 -0.05
C ARG A 263 15.56 -2.32 0.65
N GLN A 264 16.77 -2.64 0.20
CA GLN A 264 18.01 -2.09 0.77
C GLN A 264 18.09 -0.56 0.64
N LEU A 265 17.61 0.02 -0.47
CA LEU A 265 17.58 1.48 -0.64
C LEU A 265 16.63 2.17 0.34
N PHE A 266 15.49 1.54 0.67
CA PHE A 266 14.52 2.11 1.61
C PHE A 266 14.80 1.75 3.07
N GLN A 267 15.59 0.71 3.35
CA GLN A 267 15.94 0.29 4.72
C GLN A 267 16.65 1.38 5.53
N THR A 268 17.34 2.31 4.87
CA THR A 268 17.98 3.44 5.55
C THR A 268 17.02 4.57 5.88
N SER A 269 15.79 4.55 5.35
CA SER A 269 14.79 5.58 5.63
C SER A 269 14.12 5.32 6.99
N PRO A 270 14.13 6.29 7.92
CA PRO A 270 13.48 6.13 9.22
C PRO A 270 11.95 6.01 9.13
N ARG A 271 11.37 6.40 8.00
CA ARG A 271 9.93 6.35 7.72
C ARG A 271 9.47 5.03 7.11
N TYR A 272 10.41 4.18 6.68
CA TYR A 272 10.10 2.89 6.07
C TYR A 272 10.13 1.77 7.11
N HIS A 273 9.01 1.09 7.24
CA HIS A 273 8.83 -0.03 8.14
C HIS A 273 8.42 -1.28 7.36
N ARG A 274 9.15 -2.37 7.57
CA ARG A 274 8.85 -3.68 6.95
C ARG A 274 8.52 -4.69 8.04
N LEU A 275 7.34 -5.28 7.94
CA LEU A 275 6.95 -6.45 8.72
C LEU A 275 7.00 -7.67 7.81
N ASP A 276 7.84 -8.64 8.13
CA ASP A 276 7.96 -9.89 7.38
C ASP A 276 8.33 -11.03 8.33
N VAL A 277 7.78 -12.21 8.10
CA VAL A 277 8.00 -13.40 8.94
C VAL A 277 9.14 -14.23 8.35
N GLN A 278 10.07 -14.65 9.20
CA GLN A 278 11.20 -15.48 8.76
C GLN A 278 10.92 -16.98 8.90
N PHE A 279 11.27 -17.72 7.86
CA PHE A 279 11.12 -19.17 7.79
C PHE A 279 12.47 -19.87 7.94
N ASP A 280 12.55 -20.85 8.84
CA ASP A 280 13.73 -21.70 9.09
C ASP A 280 13.90 -22.80 8.03
N GLY A 281 13.42 -22.56 6.80
CA GLY A 281 13.38 -23.55 5.73
C GLY A 281 12.75 -23.02 4.45
N ASP A 282 12.37 -23.96 3.58
CA ASP A 282 11.66 -23.65 2.35
C ASP A 282 10.27 -23.09 2.67
N LEU A 283 9.86 -22.05 1.94
CA LEU A 283 8.52 -21.50 2.06
C LEU A 283 7.48 -22.52 1.59
N PRO A 284 6.30 -22.57 2.23
CA PRO A 284 5.17 -23.31 1.68
C PRO A 284 4.88 -22.86 0.24
N ARG A 285 4.36 -23.78 -0.57
CA ARG A 285 3.96 -23.44 -1.93
C ARG A 285 2.81 -22.44 -1.91
N LEU A 286 2.73 -21.59 -2.93
CA LEU A 286 1.68 -20.58 -3.07
C LEU A 286 0.26 -21.17 -3.03
N ASP A 287 0.09 -22.42 -3.49
CA ASP A 287 -1.17 -23.15 -3.56
C ASP A 287 -1.42 -24.09 -2.36
N ASP A 288 -0.52 -24.13 -1.36
CA ASP A 288 -0.65 -24.99 -0.18
C ASP A 288 -1.52 -24.35 0.91
N PHE A 289 -2.83 -24.34 0.70
CA PHE A 289 -3.77 -23.80 1.68
C PHE A 289 -3.84 -24.62 2.99
N ARG A 290 -3.27 -25.84 3.04
CA ARG A 290 -3.29 -26.69 4.24
C ARG A 290 -2.31 -26.22 5.31
N SER A 291 -1.32 -25.42 4.93
CA SER A 291 -0.35 -24.83 5.86
C SER A 291 -0.87 -23.57 6.56
N ILE A 292 -2.07 -23.06 6.20
CA ILE A 292 -2.61 -21.82 6.78
C ILE A 292 -2.67 -21.85 8.32
N PRO A 293 -3.08 -22.93 9.01
CA PRO A 293 -3.06 -22.97 10.48
C PRO A 293 -1.64 -22.82 11.07
N GLU A 294 -0.66 -23.46 10.45
CA GLU A 294 0.75 -23.36 10.86
C GLU A 294 1.28 -21.93 10.65
N LEU A 295 0.94 -21.31 9.51
CA LEU A 295 1.31 -19.94 9.18
C LEU A 295 0.74 -18.93 10.19
N GLN A 296 -0.50 -19.13 10.66
CA GLN A 296 -1.09 -18.30 11.72
C GLN A 296 -0.28 -18.38 13.01
N VAL A 297 -0.03 -19.59 13.50
CA VAL A 297 0.72 -19.82 14.74
C VAL A 297 2.13 -19.24 14.63
N ARG A 298 2.76 -19.34 13.45
CA ARG A 298 4.09 -18.75 13.22
C ARG A 298 4.05 -17.23 13.30
N GLY A 299 3.10 -16.58 12.62
CA GLY A 299 2.94 -15.12 12.65
C GLY A 299 2.64 -14.60 14.06
N GLU A 300 1.81 -15.30 14.83
CA GLU A 300 1.46 -14.93 16.21
C GLU A 300 2.63 -15.09 17.19
N ARG A 301 3.48 -16.10 16.99
CA ARG A 301 4.60 -16.42 17.88
C ARG A 301 5.92 -15.78 17.46
N ASP A 302 5.97 -15.06 16.35
CA ASP A 302 7.21 -14.42 15.87
C ASP A 302 7.59 -13.23 16.76
N GLN A 303 8.46 -13.50 17.73
CA GLN A 303 8.98 -12.51 18.67
C GLN A 303 9.77 -11.39 17.96
N SER A 304 10.34 -11.64 16.78
CA SER A 304 11.12 -10.65 16.04
C SER A 304 10.24 -9.54 15.44
N ILE A 305 8.94 -9.80 15.33
CA ILE A 305 7.94 -8.87 14.80
C ILE A 305 7.22 -8.12 15.92
N SER A 306 6.96 -8.76 17.06
CA SER A 306 6.16 -8.16 18.15
C SER A 306 6.68 -6.78 18.59
N GLY A 307 7.97 -6.66 18.90
CA GLY A 307 8.57 -5.37 19.26
C GLY A 307 8.58 -4.34 18.11
N LYS A 308 8.63 -4.80 16.85
CA LYS A 308 8.50 -3.91 15.68
C LYS A 308 7.08 -3.38 15.54
N ILE A 309 6.05 -4.18 15.81
CA ILE A 309 4.65 -3.77 15.77
C ILE A 309 4.41 -2.65 16.79
N GLU A 310 4.92 -2.78 18.01
CA GLU A 310 4.78 -1.73 19.04
C GLU A 310 5.45 -0.43 18.60
N ARG A 311 6.69 -0.50 18.09
CA ARG A 311 7.40 0.66 17.50
C ARG A 311 6.58 1.31 16.38
N ILE A 312 6.07 0.51 15.44
CA ILE A 312 5.26 0.95 14.31
C ILE A 312 3.97 1.62 14.77
N ALA A 313 3.27 1.04 15.74
CA ALA A 313 2.03 1.60 16.29
C ALA A 313 2.28 3.00 16.89
N ARG A 314 3.43 3.20 17.55
CA ARG A 314 3.82 4.51 18.09
C ARG A 314 4.17 5.51 16.99
N CYS A 315 4.88 5.09 15.94
CA CYS A 315 5.14 5.93 14.77
C CYS A 315 3.83 6.32 14.06
N LEU A 316 2.88 5.39 13.91
CA LEU A 316 1.55 5.64 13.36
C LEU A 316 0.74 6.62 14.21
N VAL A 317 0.84 6.52 15.53
CA VAL A 317 0.20 7.47 16.45
C VAL A 317 0.84 8.86 16.32
N ALA A 318 2.17 8.95 16.23
CA ALA A 318 2.87 10.21 16.06
C ALA A 318 2.57 10.89 14.72
N SER A 319 2.38 10.11 13.64
CA SER A 319 2.03 10.64 12.31
C SER A 319 0.60 11.21 12.23
N LEU A 320 -0.25 10.99 13.24
CA LEU A 320 -1.53 11.69 13.37
C LEU A 320 -1.36 13.16 13.79
N PHE A 321 -0.17 13.57 14.20
CA PHE A 321 0.14 14.95 14.56
C PHE A 321 0.96 15.61 13.47
N TYR A 322 0.73 16.89 13.26
CA TYR A 322 1.45 17.71 12.29
C TYR A 322 1.66 19.11 12.87
N PHE A 323 2.58 19.87 12.27
CA PHE A 323 2.93 21.22 12.71
C PHE A 323 2.57 22.25 11.64
N GLU A 324 1.92 23.35 12.05
CA GLU A 324 1.66 24.51 11.22
C GLU A 324 2.29 25.76 11.83
N LEU A 325 2.90 26.60 11.00
CA LEU A 325 3.35 27.94 11.37
C LEU A 325 2.16 28.90 11.52
N ASP A 326 2.19 29.74 12.56
CA ASP A 326 1.22 30.82 12.75
C ASP A 326 1.55 32.03 11.87
N ALA A 327 2.85 32.30 11.71
CA ALA A 327 3.36 33.44 10.95
C ALA A 327 4.74 33.12 10.35
N VAL A 328 5.22 33.98 9.45
CA VAL A 328 6.59 33.89 8.93
C VAL A 328 7.58 34.03 10.11
N PRO A 329 8.51 33.07 10.30
CA PRO A 329 9.46 33.11 11.40
C PRO A 329 10.29 34.39 11.39
N GLN A 330 10.44 35.01 12.57
CA GLN A 330 11.21 36.24 12.71
C GLN A 330 12.69 35.89 12.90
N ARG A 331 13.58 36.47 12.07
CA ARG A 331 15.03 36.31 12.21
C ARG A 331 15.55 37.32 13.23
N SER A 332 16.22 36.82 14.26
CA SER A 332 16.92 37.63 15.25
C SER A 332 18.27 36.99 15.58
N ALA A 333 19.36 37.75 15.42
CA ALA A 333 20.73 37.32 15.75
C ALA A 333 21.14 35.92 15.21
N GLY A 334 20.81 35.62 13.95
CA GLY A 334 21.15 34.35 13.30
C GLY A 334 20.28 33.16 13.69
N LYS A 335 19.29 33.34 14.55
CA LYS A 335 18.28 32.34 14.90
C LYS A 335 16.89 32.79 14.46
N GLN A 336 15.99 31.85 14.25
CA GLN A 336 14.60 32.11 13.90
C GLN A 336 13.71 31.82 15.09
N VAL A 337 12.91 32.82 15.49
CA VAL A 337 11.82 32.62 16.43
C VAL A 337 10.65 32.03 15.65
N VAL A 338 10.34 30.77 15.96
CA VAL A 338 9.27 30.00 15.33
C VAL A 338 8.07 30.01 16.28
N THR A 339 6.92 30.43 15.76
CA THR A 339 5.63 30.38 16.46
C THR A 339 4.66 29.60 15.60
N GLY A 340 4.03 28.58 16.19
CA GLY A 340 3.13 27.72 15.46
C GLY A 340 2.32 26.82 16.38
N ARG A 341 1.62 25.86 15.77
CA ARG A 341 0.71 24.95 16.43
C ARG A 341 0.97 23.51 16.01
N ILE A 342 1.02 22.61 16.98
CA ILE A 342 0.92 21.18 16.76
C ILE A 342 -0.56 20.81 16.79
N LEU A 343 -1.02 20.14 15.74
CA LEU A 343 -2.42 19.79 15.50
C LEU A 343 -2.55 18.27 15.37
N CYS A 344 -3.76 17.74 15.56
CA CYS A 344 -4.08 16.34 15.28
C CYS A 344 -5.00 16.24 14.06
N THR A 345 -4.78 15.24 13.22
CA THR A 345 -5.64 14.92 12.08
C THR A 345 -7.02 14.44 12.53
N LEU A 346 -7.07 13.64 13.60
CA LEU A 346 -8.33 13.16 14.16
C LEU A 346 -9.11 14.31 14.81
N SER A 347 -10.40 14.35 14.51
CA SER A 347 -11.35 15.34 15.01
C SER A 347 -12.29 14.73 16.07
N PRO A 348 -12.83 15.54 16.99
CA PRO A 348 -13.83 15.09 17.96
C PRO A 348 -15.02 14.44 17.28
N GLY A 349 -15.44 13.28 17.79
CA GLY A 349 -16.53 12.48 17.21
C GLY A 349 -16.07 11.44 16.19
N GLU A 350 -14.82 11.51 15.69
CA GLU A 350 -14.28 10.45 14.83
C GLU A 350 -13.94 9.18 15.64
N PRO A 351 -14.10 7.99 15.03
CA PRO A 351 -13.75 6.73 15.69
C PRO A 351 -12.30 6.72 16.15
N GLY A 352 -12.08 6.39 17.42
CA GLY A 352 -10.74 6.27 18.01
C GLY A 352 -10.14 7.56 18.54
N PHE A 353 -10.77 8.73 18.35
CA PHE A 353 -10.26 10.00 18.89
C PHE A 353 -10.14 9.97 20.43
N THR A 354 -11.23 9.65 21.14
CA THR A 354 -11.23 9.59 22.62
C THR A 354 -10.22 8.56 23.14
N GLU A 355 -10.22 7.36 22.54
CA GLU A 355 -9.32 6.27 22.92
C GLU A 355 -7.84 6.66 22.72
N LEU A 356 -7.51 7.34 21.62
CA LEU A 356 -6.16 7.84 21.36
C LEU A 356 -5.70 8.77 22.49
N PHE A 357 -6.47 9.80 22.80
CA PHE A 357 -6.08 10.78 23.82
C PHE A 357 -6.06 10.19 25.23
N ASP A 358 -6.92 9.22 25.54
CA ASP A 358 -6.87 8.50 26.81
C ASP A 358 -5.60 7.65 26.94
N ARG A 359 -5.16 6.99 25.87
CA ARG A 359 -3.88 6.27 25.85
C ARG A 359 -2.69 7.20 26.00
N LEU A 360 -2.68 8.32 25.26
CA LEU A 360 -1.60 9.31 25.34
C LEU A 360 -1.49 9.90 26.76
N ARG A 361 -2.63 10.15 27.42
CA ARG A 361 -2.67 10.60 28.81
C ARG A 361 -2.14 9.56 29.79
N LYS A 362 -2.59 8.31 29.68
CA LYS A 362 -2.13 7.19 30.53
C LYS A 362 -0.64 6.90 30.37
N GLY A 363 -0.10 7.08 29.17
CA GLY A 363 1.32 6.90 28.85
C GLY A 363 2.19 8.14 29.04
N SER A 364 1.69 9.18 29.72
CA SER A 364 2.42 10.44 29.98
C SER A 364 3.05 11.06 28.73
N ALA A 365 2.36 11.01 27.59
CA ALA A 365 2.92 11.45 26.32
C ALA A 365 3.28 12.95 26.33
N CYS A 366 4.42 13.30 25.73
CA CYS A 366 4.90 14.67 25.62
C CYS A 366 5.50 14.93 24.24
N PHE A 367 5.31 16.15 23.73
CA PHE A 367 5.98 16.61 22.52
C PHE A 367 7.38 17.14 22.83
N TRP A 368 8.31 16.87 21.93
CA TRP A 368 9.69 17.28 22.01
C TRP A 368 10.06 18.04 20.74
N ILE A 369 10.72 19.19 20.90
CA ILE A 369 11.23 20.01 19.80
C ILE A 369 12.74 20.11 19.95
N ASP A 370 13.49 19.63 18.96
CA ASP A 370 14.97 19.56 18.98
C ASP A 370 15.54 18.98 20.29
N GLY A 371 14.95 17.87 20.73
CA GLY A 371 15.38 17.19 21.95
C GLY A 371 15.03 17.91 23.25
N ARG A 372 14.17 18.95 23.22
CA ARG A 372 13.65 19.63 24.43
C ARG A 372 12.16 19.37 24.61
N PRO A 373 11.70 19.01 25.82
CA PRO A 373 10.28 18.81 26.06
C PRO A 373 9.53 20.15 25.99
N VAL A 374 8.32 20.13 25.45
CA VAL A 374 7.44 21.29 25.46
C VAL A 374 6.88 21.47 26.88
N GLU A 375 6.93 22.69 27.43
CA GLU A 375 6.67 23.05 28.85
C GLU A 375 5.32 22.61 29.44
N ARG A 376 4.38 22.09 28.64
CA ARG A 376 3.13 21.53 29.16
C ARG A 376 2.82 20.19 28.52
N LYS A 377 2.52 19.22 29.38
CA LYS A 377 2.14 17.85 29.02
C LYS A 377 0.79 17.81 28.30
N MET A 378 0.50 16.69 27.66
CA MET A 378 -0.68 16.52 26.81
C MET A 378 -2.02 16.50 27.58
N ASP A 379 -1.97 16.14 28.86
CA ASP A 379 -3.09 16.18 29.81
C ASP A 379 -3.66 17.59 30.02
N GLU A 380 -2.83 18.62 29.95
CA GLU A 380 -3.26 20.02 30.05
C GLU A 380 -3.95 20.52 28.76
N TRP A 381 -3.84 19.79 27.64
CA TRP A 381 -4.33 20.14 26.32
C TRP A 381 -5.31 19.07 25.80
N GLY A 382 -6.15 18.58 26.70
CA GLY A 382 -7.09 17.50 26.41
C GLY A 382 -8.29 17.93 25.54
N PRO A 383 -8.95 16.96 24.89
CA PRO A 383 -10.16 17.17 24.09
C PRO A 383 -11.42 17.51 24.93
N SER A 384 -11.27 17.93 26.18
CA SER A 384 -12.33 18.06 27.21
C SER A 384 -13.45 19.04 26.86
N LYS A 385 -13.37 19.70 25.70
CA LYS A 385 -14.40 20.63 25.18
C LYS A 385 -15.02 20.19 23.84
N GLY A 386 -14.70 19.00 23.33
CA GLY A 386 -15.18 18.57 22.01
C GLY A 386 -14.56 19.36 20.85
N CYS A 387 -13.38 19.96 21.07
CA CYS A 387 -12.63 20.72 20.06
C CYS A 387 -11.45 19.88 19.54
N ARG A 388 -11.05 20.15 18.28
CA ARG A 388 -9.83 19.56 17.70
C ARG A 388 -8.63 19.86 18.59
N PHE A 389 -7.74 18.89 18.73
CA PHE A 389 -6.49 19.08 19.45
C PHE A 389 -5.63 20.12 18.76
N GLN A 390 -5.19 21.12 19.54
CA GLN A 390 -4.31 22.19 19.09
C GLN A 390 -3.39 22.58 20.24
N LYS A 391 -2.09 22.59 19.98
CA LYS A 391 -1.06 22.94 20.95
C LYS A 391 -0.17 24.04 20.41
N GLN A 392 -0.27 25.24 20.97
CA GLN A 392 0.61 26.35 20.56
C GLN A 392 2.01 26.17 21.15
N VAL A 393 3.02 26.43 20.34
CA VAL A 393 4.43 26.36 20.71
C VAL A 393 5.19 27.56 20.16
N GLN A 394 6.16 28.03 20.93
CA GLN A 394 7.10 29.06 20.52
C GLN A 394 8.50 28.61 20.94
N PHE A 395 9.44 28.63 20.00
CA PHE A 395 10.80 28.18 20.24
C PHE A 395 11.76 28.89 19.28
N THR A 396 13.06 28.76 19.57
CA THR A 396 14.12 29.30 18.73
C THR A 396 14.81 28.16 18.00
N ALA A 397 14.80 28.21 16.67
CA ALA A 397 15.46 27.24 15.80
C ALA A 397 16.53 27.92 14.93
N GLN A 398 17.41 27.13 14.31
CA GLN A 398 18.36 27.66 13.33
C GLN A 398 17.68 27.80 11.96
N SER A 399 17.65 26.72 11.19
CA SER A 399 17.04 26.62 9.85
C SER A 399 16.04 25.46 9.76
N SER A 400 16.38 24.32 10.35
CA SER A 400 15.53 23.16 10.52
C SER A 400 15.28 22.85 11.99
N PHE A 401 14.16 22.17 12.25
CA PHE A 401 13.82 21.66 13.57
C PHE A 401 13.05 20.35 13.47
N SER A 402 13.20 19.50 14.48
CA SER A 402 12.51 18.23 14.61
C SER A 402 11.40 18.34 15.66
N VAL A 403 10.25 17.72 15.38
CA VAL A 403 9.17 17.59 16.36
C VAL A 403 8.84 16.11 16.50
N SER A 404 8.86 15.62 17.74
CA SER A 404 8.59 14.22 18.03
C SER A 404 7.62 14.07 19.20
N LEU A 405 6.91 12.95 19.22
CA LEU A 405 6.05 12.50 20.29
C LEU A 405 6.77 11.38 21.05
N LYS A 406 6.91 11.55 22.37
CA LYS A 406 7.58 10.59 23.25
C LYS A 406 6.65 10.17 24.38
N GLN A 407 6.68 8.88 24.73
CA GLN A 407 6.03 8.31 25.91
C GLN A 407 7.12 7.83 26.88
N ASP A 408 6.91 8.07 28.18
CA ASP A 408 7.91 8.00 29.28
C ASP A 408 9.27 7.35 28.96
N ARG A 409 9.32 6.02 28.89
CA ARG A 409 10.56 5.23 28.83
C ARG A 409 11.00 4.84 27.42
N GLU A 410 10.32 5.32 26.39
CA GLU A 410 10.52 4.85 25.03
C GLU A 410 11.14 5.92 24.12
N ASP A 411 11.73 5.49 23.01
CA ASP A 411 12.24 6.41 22.00
C ASP A 411 11.12 7.24 21.37
N GLY A 412 11.45 8.50 21.08
CA GLY A 412 10.55 9.42 20.39
C GLY A 412 10.23 8.95 18.97
N CYS A 413 9.02 9.26 18.51
CA CYS A 413 8.59 9.10 17.13
C CYS A 413 8.40 10.48 16.52
N GLU A 414 8.95 10.72 15.34
CA GLU A 414 8.72 11.98 14.63
C GLU A 414 7.25 12.11 14.22
N ILE A 415 6.73 13.34 14.27
CA ILE A 415 5.37 13.65 13.79
C ILE A 415 5.36 13.80 12.26
N SER A 416 4.18 13.84 11.63
CA SER A 416 4.05 14.04 10.17
C SER A 416 4.78 15.30 9.71
N GLY A 417 5.56 15.17 8.62
CA GLY A 417 6.38 16.23 8.04
C GLY A 417 7.71 16.52 8.75
N SER A 418 7.96 16.01 9.95
CA SER A 418 9.23 16.22 10.66
C SER A 418 10.37 15.38 10.05
N PRO A 419 11.62 15.87 10.00
CA PRO A 419 12.06 17.21 10.40
C PRO A 419 11.62 18.30 9.41
N PHE A 420 11.41 19.50 9.93
CA PHE A 420 10.90 20.63 9.17
C PHE A 420 12.02 21.60 8.79
N SER A 421 11.91 22.17 7.60
CA SER A 421 12.57 23.43 7.23
C SER A 421 11.57 24.56 7.38
N ALA A 422 11.94 25.60 8.14
CA ALA A 422 11.07 26.74 8.37
C ALA A 422 10.68 27.45 7.06
N GLU A 423 11.61 27.52 6.09
CA GLU A 423 11.37 28.11 4.77
C GLU A 423 10.42 27.23 3.94
N ASN A 424 10.58 25.90 4.00
CA ASN A 424 9.69 24.98 3.28
C ASN A 424 8.26 25.10 3.82
N LEU A 425 8.07 25.19 5.13
CA LEU A 425 6.75 25.41 5.74
C LEU A 425 6.14 26.75 5.32
N VAL A 426 6.94 27.83 5.26
CA VAL A 426 6.47 29.14 4.76
C VAL A 426 5.95 29.04 3.32
N ASN A 427 6.65 28.30 2.47
CA ASN A 427 6.26 28.09 1.07
C ASN A 427 5.02 27.21 0.95
N LEU A 428 5.00 26.05 1.61
CA LEU A 428 3.86 25.10 1.59
C LEU A 428 2.58 25.72 2.14
N GLN A 429 2.67 26.50 3.22
CA GLN A 429 1.52 27.20 3.80
C GLN A 429 1.17 28.52 3.08
N GLY A 430 1.96 28.93 2.08
CA GLY A 430 1.74 30.17 1.35
C GLY A 430 1.78 31.43 2.24
N LEU A 431 2.58 31.44 3.32
CA LEU A 431 2.56 32.52 4.32
C LEU A 431 3.02 33.88 3.76
N ARG A 432 3.75 33.88 2.63
CA ARG A 432 4.15 35.09 1.90
C ARG A 432 3.10 35.56 0.86
N GLY A 433 2.01 34.82 0.68
CA GLY A 433 0.94 35.17 -0.24
C GLY A 433 0.12 36.37 0.25
N ALA A 434 -0.12 37.34 -0.63
CA ALA A 434 -0.82 38.58 -0.31
C ALA A 434 -2.36 38.44 -0.25
N PHE A 435 -2.95 37.40 -0.85
CA PHE A 435 -4.40 37.16 -0.93
C PHE A 435 -4.74 35.67 -0.77
N GLY A 436 -5.95 35.37 -0.29
CA GLY A 436 -6.50 34.00 -0.27
C GLY A 436 -6.40 33.24 1.06
N ARG A 437 -5.97 33.88 2.16
CA ARG A 437 -5.89 33.22 3.47
C ARG A 437 -7.22 33.25 4.24
N SER A 438 -7.49 32.19 5.01
CA SER A 438 -8.65 32.09 5.92
C SER A 438 -8.59 33.03 7.13
N ASP A 439 -7.40 33.53 7.46
CA ASP A 439 -7.13 34.47 8.55
C ASP A 439 -7.00 35.93 8.08
N HIS A 440 -7.51 36.27 6.90
CA HIS A 440 -7.64 37.65 6.46
C HIS A 440 -8.58 38.40 7.42
N LYS A 441 -8.03 38.89 8.54
CA LYS A 441 -8.69 39.87 9.40
C LYS A 441 -9.00 41.04 8.49
N ARG A 442 -10.30 41.32 8.30
CA ARG A 442 -10.74 42.58 7.69
C ARG A 442 -9.94 43.70 8.36
N PRO A 443 -9.34 44.62 7.60
CA PRO A 443 -8.58 45.71 8.19
C PRO A 443 -9.43 46.40 9.24
N TRP A 444 -8.90 46.50 10.46
CA TRP A 444 -9.49 47.30 11.52
C TRP A 444 -9.52 48.75 11.02
N THR A 445 -10.71 49.24 10.65
CA THR A 445 -10.96 50.65 10.37
C THR A 445 -11.13 51.37 11.70
N GLY A 446 -10.01 51.65 12.36
CA GLY A 446 -9.94 52.41 13.60
C GLY A 446 -9.52 53.84 13.32
N SER A 447 -10.49 54.75 13.18
CA SER A 447 -10.56 56.06 13.85
C SER A 447 -11.35 57.09 13.04
N GLN A 448 -12.39 57.60 13.72
CA GLN A 448 -13.05 58.91 13.66
C GLN A 448 -12.67 59.95 12.59
N GLY A 449 -13.71 60.68 12.15
CA GLY A 449 -13.58 62.07 11.73
C GLY A 449 -14.40 62.41 10.49
N GLY A 450 -15.45 63.22 10.66
CA GLY A 450 -16.41 63.56 9.62
C GLY A 450 -15.84 64.24 8.37
N GLY A 451 -16.58 64.11 7.28
CA GLY A 451 -16.31 64.76 6.01
C GLY A 451 -17.42 64.43 5.02
N ASP A 452 -18.42 65.30 5.01
CA ASP A 452 -19.55 65.33 4.09
C ASP A 452 -19.07 65.34 2.63
N GLY A 453 -19.64 64.49 1.75
CA GLY A 453 -19.06 64.30 0.42
C GLY A 453 -19.85 63.38 -0.53
N LYS A 454 -21.09 63.79 -0.83
CA LYS A 454 -21.93 63.42 -1.99
C LYS A 454 -21.50 62.25 -2.89
N ARG A 455 -22.34 61.21 -2.89
CA ARG A 455 -22.58 60.29 -4.03
C ARG A 455 -22.76 61.05 -5.34
N ARG A 456 -22.02 60.65 -6.38
CA ARG A 456 -22.53 60.57 -7.76
C ARG A 456 -21.84 59.42 -8.50
N ARG A 457 -22.64 58.47 -8.98
CA ARG A 457 -22.27 57.50 -10.01
C ARG A 457 -21.98 58.25 -11.31
N LEU A 458 -20.94 57.85 -12.02
CA LEU A 458 -20.81 58.06 -13.46
C LEU A 458 -20.56 56.71 -14.11
N LEU A 459 -21.51 56.39 -15.00
CA LEU A 459 -21.55 55.47 -16.15
C LEU A 459 -20.63 54.24 -16.15
#